data_AF-A0A8C5EEH5-F1
#
_entry.id   AF-A0A8C5EEH5-F1
#
_cell.length_a   1.000
_cell.length_b   1.000
_cell.length_c   1.000
_cell.angle_alpha   90.00
_cell.angle_beta   90.00
_cell.angle_gamma   90.00
#
_symmetry.space_group_name_H-M   'P 1'
#
loop_
_entity.id
_entity.type
_entity.pdbx_description
1 polymer ?
#
loop_
_entity_poly.entity_id
_entity_poly.type
_entity_poly.pdbx_seq_one_letter_code
_entity_poly.pdbx_strand_id
1 'polypeptide(L)'
;MTPFKFHMRRESVDWRRIIAVDVDLVVSQVDVEMLQEHISMVTFCSLEGECCVRCRNPIDPSLVKLLRLAQLSLEWLLYSQEVLTYNLVAVEERLTAADRELGQLKKQEEHDIALKPITNNTSLVNSLKTENISLKSENICLKSENISLKSELNRLKEQINEQRQTIEAKTFLEMKQQSQKDLLRATRVSDKAMAQLDRKLDDTKNSLLREMESIYNQNLHALDKVSQNQLVRQEILVNPVDSQQQRDIYKEIQSQTIQMLEQQKKKHSQKWKSRLQGVKAHHKSETDRLMDELSKMQMYQSENHKMSRILRKKKLIIQAQREQIKSIYLNPPIKEEEEQKEEAAEEEEVPVIKSSPAPEPQQKRVSTMRPVSVPILDPIQELSEDSSTISEKSPAKTIPKPELRKEVALTLVRLVESQRTETSGSLTEKKPLLSFIEESDPEMEEVEKQGKGWPLVYLNSPLSSLLLL
;
A
#
# COMPACT_ATOMS: atom_id res chain seq x y z
N MET A 1 12.74 -35.12 -13.46
CA MET A 1 11.74 -34.09 -13.82
C MET A 1 12.43 -32.77 -14.06
N THR A 2 11.92 -31.97 -14.99
CA THR A 2 12.44 -30.63 -15.29
C THR A 2 11.97 -29.60 -14.24
N PRO A 3 12.80 -28.60 -13.91
CA PRO A 3 12.42 -27.53 -12.98
C PRO A 3 11.34 -26.63 -13.60
N PHE A 4 10.32 -26.28 -12.79
CA PHE A 4 9.20 -25.44 -13.22
C PHE A 4 9.65 -24.07 -13.71
N LYS A 5 9.10 -23.65 -14.85
CA LYS A 5 9.25 -22.30 -15.41
C LYS A 5 7.96 -21.90 -16.10
N PHE A 6 7.54 -20.66 -15.90
CA PHE A 6 6.39 -20.11 -16.62
C PHE A 6 6.69 -19.96 -18.11
N HIS A 7 5.74 -20.37 -18.93
CA HIS A 7 5.80 -20.26 -20.37
C HIS A 7 5.56 -18.83 -20.83
N MET A 8 6.25 -18.45 -21.91
CA MET A 8 6.03 -17.16 -22.55
C MET A 8 4.83 -17.26 -23.49
N ARG A 9 3.77 -16.50 -23.20
CA ARG A 9 2.52 -16.52 -23.97
C ARG A 9 2.68 -15.65 -25.22
N ARG A 10 2.63 -16.27 -26.40
CA ARG A 10 2.76 -15.58 -27.70
C ARG A 10 1.56 -15.78 -28.63
N GLU A 11 0.68 -16.70 -28.30
CA GLU A 11 -0.47 -17.08 -29.13
C GLU A 11 -1.66 -16.14 -28.86
N SER A 12 -2.32 -15.64 -29.90
CA SER A 12 -3.50 -14.77 -29.75
C SER A 12 -4.71 -15.53 -29.22
N VAL A 13 -5.67 -14.82 -28.63
CA VAL A 13 -6.91 -15.44 -28.13
C VAL A 13 -7.82 -15.83 -29.30
N ASP A 14 -8.24 -17.11 -29.35
CA ASP A 14 -9.29 -17.54 -30.28
C ASP A 14 -10.68 -17.23 -29.71
N TRP A 15 -11.12 -15.99 -29.91
CA TRP A 15 -12.42 -15.52 -29.44
C TRP A 15 -13.59 -16.32 -30.00
N ARG A 16 -13.48 -16.95 -31.18
CA ARG A 16 -14.58 -17.73 -31.74
C ARG A 16 -14.83 -18.99 -30.92
N ARG A 17 -13.77 -19.69 -30.54
CA ARG A 17 -13.87 -20.88 -29.69
C ARG A 17 -14.33 -20.52 -28.28
N ILE A 18 -13.79 -19.45 -27.70
CA ILE A 18 -14.21 -19.00 -26.36
C ILE A 18 -15.68 -18.60 -26.31
N ILE A 19 -16.21 -17.91 -27.33
CA ILE A 19 -17.62 -17.51 -27.38
C ILE A 19 -18.55 -18.71 -27.59
N ALA A 20 -18.08 -19.78 -28.23
CA ALA A 20 -18.87 -20.99 -28.46
C ALA A 20 -19.07 -21.83 -27.20
N VAL A 21 -18.29 -21.60 -26.13
CA VAL A 21 -18.43 -22.31 -24.86
C VAL A 21 -19.62 -21.78 -24.09
N ASP A 22 -20.60 -22.64 -23.85
CA ASP A 22 -21.70 -22.37 -22.91
C ASP A 22 -21.25 -22.70 -21.47
N VAL A 23 -20.87 -21.66 -20.73
CA VAL A 23 -20.33 -21.80 -19.36
C VAL A 23 -21.38 -22.35 -18.40
N ASP A 24 -22.65 -21.96 -18.55
CA ASP A 24 -23.73 -22.42 -17.67
C ASP A 24 -24.02 -23.90 -17.89
N LEU A 25 -23.91 -24.37 -19.14
CA LEU A 25 -24.00 -25.79 -19.46
C LEU A 25 -22.83 -26.59 -18.87
N VAL A 26 -21.60 -26.10 -19.02
CA VAL A 26 -20.40 -26.73 -18.45
C VAL A 26 -20.51 -26.87 -16.93
N VAL A 27 -21.01 -25.84 -16.24
CA VAL A 27 -21.19 -25.86 -14.79
C VAL A 27 -22.33 -26.81 -14.38
N SER A 28 -23.47 -26.76 -15.06
CA SER A 28 -24.63 -27.59 -14.71
C SER A 28 -24.41 -29.09 -14.96
N GLN A 29 -23.65 -29.44 -16.00
CA GLN A 29 -23.35 -30.83 -16.35
C GLN A 29 -22.03 -31.33 -15.76
N VAL A 30 -21.21 -30.44 -15.19
CA VAL A 30 -19.84 -30.74 -14.75
C VAL A 30 -19.07 -31.38 -15.90
N ASP A 31 -19.16 -30.79 -17.09
CA ASP A 31 -18.53 -31.31 -18.30
C ASP A 31 -17.01 -31.03 -18.26
N VAL A 32 -16.29 -31.95 -17.62
CA VAL A 32 -14.84 -31.89 -17.46
C VAL A 32 -14.13 -32.02 -18.81
N GLU A 33 -14.71 -32.74 -19.76
CA GLU A 33 -14.11 -32.97 -21.08
C GLU A 33 -14.12 -31.67 -21.90
N MET A 34 -15.26 -30.96 -21.95
CA MET A 34 -15.37 -29.65 -22.58
C MET A 34 -14.45 -28.62 -21.92
N LEU A 35 -14.38 -28.60 -20.59
CA LEU A 35 -13.48 -27.70 -19.85
C LEU A 35 -12.01 -28.00 -20.16
N GLN A 36 -11.64 -29.28 -20.23
CA GLN A 36 -10.28 -29.72 -20.50
C GLN A 36 -9.85 -29.43 -21.94
N GLU A 37 -10.77 -29.45 -22.91
CA GLU A 37 -10.47 -29.02 -24.28
C GLU A 37 -10.04 -27.54 -24.36
N HIS A 38 -10.61 -26.69 -23.51
CA HIS A 38 -10.38 -25.24 -23.51
C HIS A 38 -9.29 -24.79 -22.53
N ILE A 39 -8.90 -25.64 -21.56
CA ILE A 39 -7.96 -25.27 -20.50
C ILE A 39 -6.59 -24.85 -21.05
N SER A 40 -6.09 -25.52 -22.08
CA SER A 40 -4.79 -25.21 -22.70
C SER A 40 -4.83 -23.83 -23.38
N MET A 41 -5.90 -23.57 -24.14
CA MET A 41 -6.08 -22.30 -24.84
C MET A 41 -6.18 -21.12 -23.86
N VAL A 42 -6.98 -21.24 -22.80
CA VAL A 42 -7.15 -20.18 -21.81
C VAL A 42 -5.88 -19.98 -21.00
N THR A 43 -5.19 -21.07 -20.65
CA THR A 43 -3.97 -21.00 -19.83
C THR A 43 -2.82 -20.36 -20.61
N PHE A 44 -2.61 -20.71 -21.89
CA PHE A 44 -1.39 -20.33 -22.63
C PHE A 44 -1.52 -19.15 -23.61
N CYS A 45 -2.72 -18.56 -23.79
CA CYS A 45 -2.92 -17.41 -24.68
C CYS A 45 -2.34 -16.07 -24.16
N SER A 46 -1.95 -15.20 -25.09
CA SER A 46 -1.50 -13.83 -24.85
C SER A 46 -2.70 -12.89 -24.80
N LEU A 47 -2.72 -12.02 -23.79
CA LEU A 47 -3.73 -10.96 -23.62
C LEU A 47 -3.21 -9.60 -24.07
N GLU A 48 -1.98 -9.54 -24.59
CA GLU A 48 -1.30 -8.30 -24.93
C GLU A 48 -1.83 -7.75 -26.26
N GLY A 49 -2.44 -6.56 -26.22
CA GLY A 49 -3.00 -5.92 -27.40
C GLY A 49 -4.39 -6.41 -27.83
N GLU A 50 -5.01 -7.29 -27.04
CA GLU A 50 -6.38 -7.73 -27.26
C GLU A 50 -7.38 -6.57 -27.03
N CYS A 51 -8.36 -6.47 -27.92
CA CYS A 51 -9.39 -5.43 -27.90
C CYS A 51 -10.79 -6.06 -27.88
N CYS A 52 -11.76 -5.33 -27.34
CA CYS A 52 -13.15 -5.76 -27.36
C CYS A 52 -13.63 -6.00 -28.80
N VAL A 53 -14.16 -7.18 -29.08
CA VAL A 53 -14.63 -7.59 -30.43
C VAL A 53 -15.73 -6.66 -30.97
N ARG A 54 -16.54 -6.04 -30.08
CA ARG A 54 -17.66 -5.18 -30.46
C ARG A 54 -17.27 -3.72 -30.69
N CYS A 55 -16.52 -3.11 -29.78
CA CYS A 55 -16.21 -1.67 -29.83
C CYS A 55 -14.74 -1.34 -30.14
N ARG A 56 -13.87 -2.36 -30.28
CA ARG A 56 -12.42 -2.24 -30.52
C ARG A 56 -11.63 -1.45 -29.46
N ASN A 57 -12.24 -1.13 -28.33
CA ASN A 57 -11.55 -0.54 -27.20
C ASN A 57 -10.60 -1.57 -26.56
N PRO A 58 -9.45 -1.13 -26.01
CA PRO A 58 -8.55 -2.01 -25.28
C PRO A 58 -9.28 -2.60 -24.07
N ILE A 59 -8.95 -3.85 -23.73
CA ILE A 59 -9.48 -4.50 -22.53
C ILE A 59 -8.97 -3.76 -21.29
N ASP A 60 -9.82 -3.65 -20.27
CA ASP A 60 -9.46 -3.02 -19.00
C ASP A 60 -8.16 -3.63 -18.41
N PRO A 61 -7.15 -2.80 -18.06
CA PRO A 61 -5.87 -3.30 -17.56
C PRO A 61 -5.94 -4.11 -16.25
N SER A 62 -6.95 -3.88 -15.41
CA SER A 62 -7.17 -4.65 -14.17
C SER A 62 -7.72 -6.03 -14.49
N LEU A 63 -8.65 -6.14 -15.45
CA LEU A 63 -9.13 -7.43 -15.95
C LEU A 63 -8.02 -8.26 -16.61
N VAL A 64 -7.15 -7.61 -17.39
CA VAL A 64 -5.98 -8.27 -17.99
C VAL A 64 -5.06 -8.83 -16.90
N LYS A 65 -4.82 -8.08 -15.82
CA LYS A 65 -4.01 -8.56 -14.68
C LYS A 65 -4.67 -9.72 -13.94
N LEU A 66 -5.98 -9.64 -13.71
CA LEU A 66 -6.73 -10.70 -13.04
C LEU A 66 -6.65 -12.00 -13.83
N LEU A 67 -6.93 -11.94 -15.13
CA LEU A 67 -6.84 -13.10 -16.02
C LEU A 67 -5.40 -13.61 -16.12
N ARG A 68 -4.40 -12.72 -16.16
CA ARG A 68 -2.99 -13.12 -16.13
C ARG A 68 -2.63 -13.89 -14.86
N LEU A 69 -3.13 -13.47 -13.69
CA LEU A 69 -2.93 -14.20 -12.44
C LEU A 69 -3.63 -15.56 -12.46
N ALA A 70 -4.85 -15.64 -13.00
CA ALA A 70 -5.56 -16.91 -13.18
C ALA A 70 -4.77 -17.87 -14.08
N GLN A 71 -4.26 -17.41 -15.23
CA GLN A 71 -3.44 -18.20 -16.13
C GLN A 71 -2.17 -18.74 -15.47
N LEU A 72 -1.45 -17.91 -14.69
CA LEU A 72 -0.25 -18.35 -13.97
C LEU A 72 -0.59 -19.38 -12.87
N SER A 73 -1.75 -19.20 -12.22
CA SER A 73 -2.23 -20.14 -11.21
C SER A 73 -2.58 -21.49 -11.85
N LEU A 74 -3.29 -21.49 -12.97
CA LEU A 74 -3.64 -22.69 -13.73
C LEU A 74 -2.40 -23.43 -14.23
N GLU A 75 -1.41 -22.72 -14.77
CA GLU A 75 -0.16 -23.32 -15.24
C GLU A 75 0.62 -24.00 -14.11
N TRP A 76 0.65 -23.40 -12.91
CA TRP A 76 1.25 -24.03 -11.74
C TRP A 76 0.47 -25.28 -11.30
N LEU A 77 -0.86 -25.23 -11.35
CA LEU A 77 -1.70 -26.38 -11.01
C LEU A 77 -1.50 -27.54 -11.99
N LEU A 78 -1.42 -27.26 -13.29
CA LEU A 78 -1.11 -28.28 -14.31
C LEU A 78 0.26 -28.93 -14.06
N TYR A 79 1.29 -28.13 -13.78
CA TYR A 79 2.61 -28.67 -13.41
C TYR A 79 2.54 -29.54 -12.15
N SER A 80 1.82 -29.07 -11.12
CA SER A 80 1.65 -29.82 -9.88
C SER A 80 0.95 -31.16 -10.14
N GLN A 81 -0.06 -31.17 -11.00
CA GLN A 81 -0.77 -32.38 -11.42
C GLN A 81 0.16 -33.37 -12.15
N GLU A 82 1.02 -32.90 -13.05
CA GLU A 82 2.00 -33.75 -13.74
C GLU A 82 3.00 -34.38 -12.76
N VAL A 83 3.50 -33.59 -11.80
CA VAL A 83 4.41 -34.08 -10.75
C VAL A 83 3.74 -35.13 -9.86
N LEU A 84 2.50 -34.87 -9.44
CA LEU A 84 1.75 -35.79 -8.61
C LEU A 84 1.43 -37.09 -9.37
N THR A 85 0.99 -36.98 -10.62
CA THR A 85 0.71 -38.14 -11.49
C THR A 85 1.97 -38.98 -11.69
N TYR A 86 3.12 -38.36 -11.99
CA TYR A 86 4.38 -39.07 -12.16
C TYR A 86 4.80 -39.82 -10.89
N ASN A 87 4.70 -39.16 -9.72
CA ASN A 87 5.05 -39.79 -8.45
C ASN A 87 4.09 -40.93 -8.10
N LEU A 88 2.80 -40.78 -8.40
CA LEU A 88 1.79 -41.80 -8.17
C LEU A 88 2.09 -43.05 -9.01
N VAL A 89 2.33 -42.88 -10.31
CA VAL A 89 2.73 -44.00 -11.20
C VAL A 89 4.01 -44.67 -10.71
N ALA A 90 5.02 -43.90 -10.30
CA ALA A 90 6.26 -44.46 -9.77
C ALA A 90 6.09 -45.21 -8.43
N VAL A 91 5.11 -44.82 -7.61
CA VAL A 91 4.74 -45.56 -6.39
C VAL A 91 4.00 -46.85 -6.75
N GLU A 92 3.04 -46.79 -7.67
CA GLU A 92 2.28 -47.94 -8.15
C GLU A 92 3.21 -49.00 -8.78
N GLU A 93 4.16 -48.59 -9.61
CA GLU A 93 5.16 -49.49 -10.20
C GLU A 93 5.99 -50.20 -9.12
N ARG A 94 6.46 -49.47 -8.09
CA ARG A 94 7.21 -50.07 -6.96
C ARG A 94 6.36 -51.02 -6.14
N LEU A 95 5.08 -50.70 -5.92
CA LEU A 95 4.15 -51.59 -5.21
C LEU A 95 3.94 -52.88 -6.01
N THR A 96 3.69 -52.76 -7.32
CA THR A 96 3.51 -53.93 -8.19
C THR A 96 4.77 -54.79 -8.29
N ALA A 97 5.97 -54.18 -8.21
CA ALA A 97 7.24 -54.90 -8.15
C ALA A 97 7.40 -55.67 -6.82
N ALA A 98 7.12 -55.02 -5.68
CA ALA A 98 7.16 -55.66 -4.36
C ALA A 98 6.16 -56.81 -4.24
N ASP A 99 4.94 -56.66 -4.79
CA ASP A 99 3.93 -57.73 -4.82
C ASP A 99 4.40 -58.95 -5.62
N ARG A 100 5.12 -58.72 -6.73
CA ARG A 100 5.72 -59.81 -7.53
C ARG A 100 6.84 -60.51 -6.78
N GLU A 101 7.70 -59.77 -6.08
CA GLU A 101 8.77 -60.32 -5.25
C GLU A 101 8.22 -61.17 -4.09
N LEU A 102 7.19 -60.68 -3.38
CA LEU A 102 6.50 -61.44 -2.35
C LEU A 102 5.85 -62.71 -2.90
N GLY A 103 5.26 -62.65 -4.10
CA GLY A 103 4.72 -63.82 -4.77
C GLY A 103 5.79 -64.86 -5.17
N GLN A 104 6.99 -64.41 -5.53
CA GLN A 104 8.13 -65.29 -5.83
C GLN A 104 8.71 -65.91 -4.56
N LEU A 105 8.87 -65.13 -3.49
CA LEU A 105 9.35 -65.61 -2.20
C LEU A 105 8.40 -66.64 -1.58
N LYS A 106 7.08 -66.45 -1.67
CA LYS A 106 6.10 -67.45 -1.23
C LYS A 106 6.19 -68.76 -2.00
N LYS A 107 6.36 -68.70 -3.33
CA LYS A 107 6.57 -69.91 -4.16
C LYS A 107 7.90 -70.60 -3.85
N GLN A 108 8.95 -69.83 -3.56
CA GLN A 108 10.25 -70.35 -3.13
C GLN A 108 10.17 -71.00 -1.76
N GLU A 109 9.43 -70.40 -0.82
CA GLU A 109 9.16 -70.95 0.52
C GLU A 109 8.34 -72.25 0.44
N GLU A 110 7.29 -72.30 -0.38
CA GLU A 110 6.52 -73.53 -0.64
C GLU A 110 7.38 -74.64 -1.28
N HIS A 111 8.29 -74.28 -2.20
CA HIS A 111 9.24 -75.20 -2.81
C HIS A 111 10.33 -75.67 -1.81
N ASP A 112 10.81 -74.78 -0.94
CA ASP A 112 11.83 -75.07 0.07
C ASP A 112 11.28 -75.88 1.27
N ILE A 113 9.99 -75.70 1.62
CA ILE A 113 9.27 -76.53 2.60
C ILE A 113 9.08 -77.96 2.07
N ALA A 114 8.91 -78.14 0.76
CA ALA A 114 8.78 -79.47 0.15
C ALA A 114 10.09 -80.27 0.09
N LEU A 115 11.26 -79.64 0.31
CA LEU A 115 12.59 -80.22 -0.03
C LEU A 115 13.55 -80.48 1.14
N LYS A 116 13.16 -80.27 2.41
CA LYS A 116 14.08 -80.46 3.56
C LYS A 116 13.63 -81.55 4.54
N PRO A 117 14.31 -82.72 4.60
CA PRO A 117 14.31 -83.54 5.80
C PRO A 117 15.23 -82.92 6.87
N ILE A 118 14.87 -83.19 8.13
CA ILE A 118 15.31 -82.54 9.37
C ILE A 118 16.81 -82.75 9.66
N THR A 119 17.62 -81.68 9.60
CA THR A 119 18.83 -81.39 10.44
C THR A 119 19.39 -80.00 10.05
N ASN A 120 19.30 -78.92 10.87
CA ASN A 120 20.15 -77.68 10.76
C ASN A 120 19.84 -76.46 11.71
N ASN A 121 19.26 -76.62 12.91
CA ASN A 121 18.91 -75.44 13.73
C ASN A 121 20.09 -74.72 14.43
N THR A 122 21.20 -75.41 14.71
CA THR A 122 22.29 -74.83 15.54
C THR A 122 23.19 -73.85 14.78
N SER A 123 23.43 -74.09 13.48
CA SER A 123 24.28 -73.20 12.66
C SER A 123 23.59 -71.87 12.35
N LEU A 124 22.28 -71.92 12.06
CA LEU A 124 21.48 -70.73 11.74
C LEU A 124 21.41 -69.77 12.94
N VAL A 125 21.21 -70.32 14.14
CA VAL A 125 21.17 -69.53 15.39
C VAL A 125 22.49 -68.80 15.65
N ASN A 126 23.63 -69.43 15.37
CA ASN A 126 24.93 -68.79 15.56
C ASN A 126 25.17 -67.67 14.53
N SER A 127 24.80 -67.86 13.26
CA SER A 127 24.87 -66.82 12.23
C SER A 127 23.97 -65.62 12.54
N LEU A 128 22.72 -65.87 12.93
CA LEU A 128 21.79 -64.81 13.34
C LEU A 128 22.30 -64.05 14.58
N LYS A 129 22.97 -64.75 15.50
CA LYS A 129 23.57 -64.11 16.68
C LYS A 129 24.73 -63.20 16.31
N THR A 130 25.59 -63.60 15.37
CA THR A 130 26.68 -62.76 14.88
C THR A 130 26.19 -61.53 14.11
N GLU A 131 25.16 -61.70 13.28
CA GLU A 131 24.55 -60.61 12.52
C GLU A 131 23.88 -59.59 13.44
N ASN A 132 23.18 -60.05 14.49
CA ASN A 132 22.56 -59.18 15.48
C ASN A 132 23.59 -58.35 16.28
N ILE A 133 24.76 -58.93 16.58
CA ILE A 133 25.87 -58.18 17.20
C ILE A 133 26.40 -57.10 16.24
N SER A 134 26.56 -57.44 14.96
CA SER A 134 27.00 -56.49 13.92
C SER A 134 26.01 -55.33 13.76
N LEU A 135 24.72 -55.61 13.59
CA LEU A 135 23.67 -54.61 13.47
C LEU A 135 23.57 -53.72 14.71
N LYS A 136 23.76 -54.27 15.91
CA LYS A 136 23.82 -53.46 17.15
C LYS A 136 25.00 -52.50 17.15
N SER A 137 26.17 -52.93 16.69
CA SER A 137 27.35 -52.07 16.62
C SER A 137 27.19 -50.93 15.60
N GLU A 138 26.59 -51.23 14.44
CA GLU A 138 26.25 -50.24 13.41
C GLU A 138 25.21 -49.23 13.92
N ASN A 139 24.18 -49.70 14.63
CA ASN A 139 23.15 -48.84 15.22
C ASN A 139 23.75 -47.85 16.24
N ILE A 140 24.76 -48.27 17.02
CA ILE A 140 25.48 -47.39 17.95
C ILE A 140 26.28 -46.33 17.17
N CYS A 141 26.94 -46.72 16.08
CA CYS A 141 27.69 -45.81 15.22
C CYS A 141 26.76 -44.73 14.61
N LEU A 142 25.65 -45.15 13.98
CA LEU A 142 24.66 -44.25 13.38
C LEU A 142 23.99 -43.33 14.41
N LYS A 143 23.80 -43.78 15.65
CA LYS A 143 23.32 -42.92 16.74
C LYS A 143 24.32 -41.83 17.10
N SER A 144 25.61 -42.15 17.16
CA SER A 144 26.66 -41.16 17.43
C SER A 144 26.78 -40.12 16.31
N GLU A 145 26.65 -40.56 15.06
CA GLU A 145 26.63 -39.66 13.90
C GLU A 145 25.41 -38.74 13.91
N ASN A 146 24.22 -39.25 14.24
CA ASN A 146 23.02 -38.43 14.39
C ASN A 146 23.17 -37.33 15.45
N ILE A 147 23.83 -37.64 16.58
CA ILE A 147 24.11 -36.64 17.62
C ILE A 147 25.05 -35.56 17.08
N SER A 148 26.09 -35.94 16.35
CA SER A 148 27.03 -35.01 15.72
C SER A 148 26.34 -34.11 14.68
N LEU A 149 25.58 -34.70 13.75
CA LEU A 149 24.82 -33.94 12.74
C LEU A 149 23.80 -33.00 13.38
N LYS A 150 23.13 -33.41 14.45
CA LYS A 150 22.19 -32.56 15.18
C LYS A 150 22.89 -31.37 15.84
N SER A 151 24.10 -31.56 16.37
CA SER A 151 24.91 -30.47 16.92
C SER A 151 25.34 -29.47 15.86
N GLU A 152 25.73 -29.95 14.68
CA GLU A 152 26.13 -29.10 13.56
C GLU A 152 24.94 -28.35 12.96
N LEU A 153 23.77 -28.98 12.84
CA LEU A 153 22.53 -28.30 12.44
C LEU A 153 22.16 -27.15 13.38
N ASN A 154 22.28 -27.36 14.70
CA ASN A 154 22.03 -26.30 15.68
C ASN A 154 23.04 -25.16 15.54
N ARG A 155 24.32 -25.47 15.35
CA ARG A 155 25.38 -24.47 15.13
C ARG A 155 25.11 -23.62 13.89
N LEU A 156 24.77 -24.26 12.77
CA LEU A 156 24.44 -23.55 11.52
C LEU A 156 23.15 -22.72 11.65
N LYS A 157 22.15 -23.23 12.39
CA LYS A 157 20.92 -22.49 12.65
C LYS A 157 21.17 -21.21 13.45
N GLU A 158 22.04 -21.25 14.45
CA GLU A 158 22.43 -20.06 15.22
C GLU A 158 23.15 -19.06 14.33
N GLN A 159 24.10 -19.52 13.50
CA GLN A 159 24.83 -18.66 12.57
C GLN A 159 23.89 -17.95 11.57
N ILE A 160 22.86 -18.64 11.06
CA ILE A 160 21.84 -18.04 10.19
C ILE A 160 21.03 -16.97 10.95
N ASN A 161 20.69 -17.24 12.21
CA ASN A 161 19.93 -16.31 13.05
C ASN A 161 20.74 -15.02 13.33
N GLU A 162 22.02 -15.15 13.66
CA GLU A 162 22.93 -14.01 13.84
C GLU A 162 23.10 -13.19 12.56
N GLN A 163 23.26 -13.85 11.41
CA GLN A 163 23.35 -13.17 10.11
C GLN A 163 22.05 -12.42 9.78
N ARG A 164 20.89 -13.04 10.06
CA ARG A 164 19.58 -12.39 9.89
C ARG A 164 19.48 -11.12 10.73
N GLN A 165 19.79 -11.19 12.03
CA GLN A 165 19.74 -10.03 12.92
C GLN A 165 20.68 -8.91 12.46
N THR A 166 21.87 -9.27 11.98
CA THR A 166 22.84 -8.31 11.43
C THR A 166 22.30 -7.59 10.20
N ILE A 167 21.66 -8.33 9.28
CA ILE A 167 21.03 -7.75 8.08
C ILE A 167 19.85 -6.86 8.47
N GLU A 168 19.01 -7.29 9.41
CA GLU A 168 17.87 -6.50 9.90
C GLU A 168 18.33 -5.20 10.58
N ALA A 169 19.38 -5.25 11.42
CA ALA A 169 19.96 -4.06 12.02
C ALA A 169 20.55 -3.10 10.98
N LYS A 170 21.25 -3.64 9.96
CA LYS A 170 21.84 -2.84 8.89
C LYS A 170 20.76 -2.18 8.02
N THR A 171 19.73 -2.92 7.64
CA THR A 171 18.61 -2.38 6.85
C THR A 171 17.84 -1.30 7.62
N PHE A 172 17.64 -1.47 8.93
CA PHE A 172 17.05 -0.44 9.78
C PHE A 172 17.88 0.85 9.80
N LEU A 173 19.20 0.73 9.95
CA LEU A 173 20.10 1.89 9.95
C LEU A 173 20.12 2.60 8.59
N GLU A 174 20.16 1.85 7.50
CA GLU A 174 20.09 2.39 6.13
C GLU A 174 18.77 3.12 5.88
N MET A 175 17.63 2.56 6.31
CA MET A 175 16.33 3.21 6.21
C MET A 175 16.28 4.52 7.01
N LYS A 176 16.85 4.53 8.23
CA LYS A 176 16.93 5.74 9.05
C LYS A 176 17.80 6.81 8.39
N GLN A 177 18.95 6.43 7.85
CA GLN A 177 19.84 7.34 7.13
C GLN A 177 19.19 7.89 5.86
N GLN A 178 18.45 7.05 5.12
CA GLN A 178 17.73 7.46 3.92
C GLN A 178 16.62 8.44 4.25
N SER A 179 15.82 8.16 5.29
CA SER A 179 14.78 9.09 5.78
C SER A 179 15.37 10.45 6.17
N GLN A 180 16.53 10.48 6.82
CA GLN A 180 17.20 11.74 7.17
C GLN A 180 17.68 12.50 5.92
N LYS A 181 18.20 11.80 4.90
CA LYS A 181 18.58 12.41 3.62
C LYS A 181 17.38 12.99 2.87
N ASP A 182 16.24 12.30 2.90
CA ASP A 182 15.02 12.75 2.25
C ASP A 182 14.41 13.97 2.95
N LEU A 183 14.45 14.02 4.29
CA LEU A 183 14.06 15.21 5.06
C LEU A 183 14.92 16.43 4.70
N LEU A 184 16.25 16.27 4.65
CA LEU A 184 17.16 17.34 4.23
C LEU A 184 16.90 17.80 2.79
N ARG A 185 16.55 16.87 1.88
CA ARG A 185 16.18 17.21 0.50
C ARG A 185 14.89 18.03 0.46
N ALA A 186 13.88 17.66 1.25
CA ALA A 186 12.61 18.38 1.34
C ALA A 186 12.82 19.82 1.86
N THR A 187 13.60 20.01 2.92
CA THR A 187 13.93 21.35 3.45
C THR A 187 14.61 22.22 2.39
N ARG A 188 15.61 21.68 1.68
CA ARG A 188 16.31 22.42 0.60
C ARG A 188 15.38 22.84 -0.54
N VAL A 189 14.41 21.99 -0.90
CA VAL A 189 13.41 22.34 -1.92
C VAL A 189 12.52 23.47 -1.42
N SER A 190 12.08 23.41 -0.16
CA SER A 190 11.30 24.48 0.48
C SER A 190 12.07 25.80 0.51
N ASP A 191 13.33 25.79 0.98
CA ASP A 191 14.17 26.99 1.04
C ASP A 191 14.38 27.63 -0.34
N LYS A 192 14.60 26.79 -1.37
CA LYS A 192 14.73 27.26 -2.75
C LYS A 192 13.44 27.89 -3.28
N ALA A 193 12.28 27.32 -2.93
CA ALA A 193 10.99 27.88 -3.32
C ALA A 193 10.73 29.22 -2.62
N MET A 194 11.02 29.34 -1.32
CA MET A 194 10.90 30.60 -0.60
C MET A 194 11.83 31.69 -1.18
N ALA A 195 13.10 31.37 -1.42
CA ALA A 195 14.05 32.30 -2.03
C ALA A 195 13.62 32.75 -3.45
N GLN A 196 12.89 31.91 -4.19
CA GLN A 196 12.32 32.30 -5.49
C GLN A 196 11.15 33.27 -5.34
N LEU A 197 10.30 33.08 -4.33
CA LEU A 197 9.20 33.99 -4.03
C LEU A 197 9.71 35.35 -3.56
N ASP A 198 10.72 35.38 -2.69
CA ASP A 198 11.34 36.62 -2.20
C ASP A 198 11.93 37.44 -3.34
N ARG A 199 12.67 36.80 -4.25
CA ARG A 199 13.21 37.48 -5.45
C ARG A 199 12.12 38.07 -6.32
N LYS A 200 11.02 37.34 -6.55
CA LYS A 200 9.88 37.87 -7.33
C LYS A 200 9.22 39.06 -6.62
N LEU A 201 9.13 39.02 -5.30
CA LEU A 201 8.60 40.13 -4.51
C LEU A 201 9.51 41.36 -4.63
N ASP A 202 10.82 41.18 -4.50
CA ASP A 202 11.79 42.26 -4.66
C ASP A 202 11.79 42.83 -6.09
N ASP A 203 11.72 41.98 -7.12
CA ASP A 203 11.64 42.41 -8.51
C ASP A 203 10.40 43.26 -8.78
N THR A 204 9.23 42.82 -8.29
CA THR A 204 7.97 43.56 -8.43
C THR A 204 8.00 44.88 -7.65
N LYS A 205 8.51 44.87 -6.41
CA LYS A 205 8.70 46.07 -5.59
C LYS A 205 9.64 47.08 -6.27
N ASN A 206 10.80 46.63 -6.73
CA ASN A 206 11.80 47.48 -7.40
C ASN A 206 11.27 48.04 -8.73
N SER A 207 10.48 47.26 -9.47
CA SER A 207 9.80 47.74 -10.67
C SER A 207 8.84 48.88 -10.37
N LEU A 208 8.02 48.75 -9.31
CA LEU A 208 7.09 49.80 -8.89
C LEU A 208 7.80 51.05 -8.40
N LEU A 209 8.90 50.90 -7.64
CA LEU A 209 9.71 52.03 -7.18
C LEU A 209 10.29 52.83 -8.36
N ARG A 210 10.85 52.15 -9.38
CA ARG A 210 11.36 52.80 -10.60
C ARG A 210 10.27 53.53 -11.37
N GLU A 211 9.08 52.94 -11.49
CA GLU A 211 7.94 53.61 -12.14
C GLU A 211 7.50 54.86 -11.36
N MET A 212 7.44 54.78 -10.03
CA MET A 212 7.09 55.90 -9.17
C MET A 212 8.12 57.03 -9.27
N GLU A 213 9.41 56.70 -9.26
CA GLU A 213 10.51 57.65 -9.44
C GLU A 213 10.46 58.32 -10.82
N SER A 214 10.20 57.54 -11.88
CA SER A 214 10.02 58.08 -13.23
C SER A 214 8.88 59.09 -13.30
N ILE A 215 7.74 58.80 -12.65
CA ILE A 215 6.60 59.72 -12.59
C ILE A 215 6.93 60.95 -11.76
N TYR A 216 7.61 60.79 -10.62
CA TYR A 216 8.05 61.91 -9.80
C TYR A 216 8.95 62.86 -10.59
N ASN A 217 9.93 62.34 -11.33
CA ASN A 217 10.83 63.11 -12.17
C ASN A 217 10.08 63.81 -13.33
N GLN A 218 9.12 63.13 -13.96
CA GLN A 218 8.25 63.76 -14.98
C GLN A 218 7.43 64.93 -14.40
N ASN A 219 6.91 64.77 -13.18
CA ASN A 219 6.17 65.83 -12.50
C ASN A 219 7.08 67.01 -12.12
N LEU A 220 8.31 66.72 -11.67
CA LEU A 220 9.31 67.75 -11.35
C LEU A 220 9.65 68.60 -12.59
N HIS A 221 9.87 67.95 -13.73
CA HIS A 221 10.14 68.63 -15.00
C HIS A 221 8.93 69.41 -15.54
N ALA A 222 7.71 68.88 -15.38
CA ALA A 222 6.50 69.62 -15.71
C ALA A 222 6.35 70.88 -14.84
N LEU A 223 6.71 70.81 -13.56
CA LEU A 223 6.69 71.95 -12.65
C LEU A 223 7.73 73.01 -13.03
N ASP A 224 8.95 72.61 -13.36
CA ASP A 224 10.01 73.53 -13.83
C ASP A 224 9.59 74.29 -15.10
N LYS A 225 8.98 73.58 -16.07
CA LYS A 225 8.41 74.21 -17.27
C LYS A 225 7.32 75.23 -16.95
N VAL A 226 6.47 74.97 -15.97
CA VAL A 226 5.43 75.92 -15.53
C VAL A 226 6.09 77.15 -14.90
N SER A 227 7.07 76.97 -14.02
CA SER A 227 7.82 78.06 -13.38
C SER A 227 8.58 78.92 -14.39
N GLN A 228 9.27 78.34 -15.37
CA GLN A 228 9.95 79.09 -16.42
C GLN A 228 8.96 79.89 -17.28
N ASN A 229 7.83 79.30 -17.68
CA ASN A 229 6.77 80.03 -18.39
C ASN A 229 6.20 81.19 -17.56
N GLN A 230 6.20 81.06 -16.23
CA GLN A 230 5.74 82.10 -15.32
C GLN A 230 6.76 83.24 -15.16
N LEU A 231 8.06 82.95 -15.23
CA LEU A 231 9.13 83.96 -15.28
C LEU A 231 9.11 84.74 -16.62
N VAL A 232 8.97 84.03 -17.75
CA VAL A 232 8.81 84.68 -19.08
C VAL A 232 7.61 85.62 -19.11
N ARG A 233 6.51 85.29 -18.41
CA ARG A 233 5.36 86.19 -18.24
C ARG A 233 5.69 87.46 -17.46
N GLN A 234 6.50 87.36 -16.41
CA GLN A 234 6.91 88.53 -15.63
C GLN A 234 7.82 89.44 -16.45
N GLU A 235 8.73 88.89 -17.25
CA GLU A 235 9.56 89.69 -18.18
C GLU A 235 8.74 90.43 -19.24
N ILE A 236 7.72 89.78 -19.82
CA ILE A 236 6.82 90.40 -20.81
C ILE A 236 6.00 91.53 -20.18
N LEU A 237 5.57 91.40 -18.92
CA LEU A 237 4.82 92.44 -18.20
C LEU A 237 5.66 93.70 -17.89
N VAL A 238 6.99 93.58 -17.83
CA VAL A 238 7.91 94.66 -17.46
C VAL A 238 8.30 95.54 -18.65
N ASN A 239 8.05 95.11 -19.89
CA ASN A 239 8.25 95.91 -21.11
C ASN A 239 6.91 96.44 -21.67
N PRO A 240 6.54 97.71 -21.45
CA PRO A 240 5.17 98.21 -21.65
C PRO A 240 4.94 98.76 -23.07
N VAL A 241 5.26 97.97 -24.10
CA VAL A 241 4.77 98.23 -25.48
C VAL A 241 3.98 97.00 -25.90
N ASP A 242 2.74 96.86 -25.41
CA ASP A 242 2.00 95.60 -25.60
C ASP A 242 0.52 95.79 -25.94
N SER A 243 0.15 95.21 -27.07
CA SER A 243 -1.19 95.22 -27.67
C SER A 243 -2.11 94.30 -26.87
N GLN A 244 -3.36 94.70 -26.60
CA GLN A 244 -4.34 93.89 -25.86
C GLN A 244 -4.47 92.45 -26.40
N GLN A 245 -4.33 92.29 -27.71
CA GLN A 245 -4.39 91.02 -28.44
C GLN A 245 -3.29 90.03 -28.03
N GLN A 246 -2.10 90.51 -27.66
CA GLN A 246 -0.98 89.69 -27.21
C GLN A 246 -1.27 89.08 -25.83
N ARG A 247 -1.81 89.87 -24.89
CA ARG A 247 -2.23 89.40 -23.57
C ARG A 247 -3.31 88.31 -23.65
N ASP A 248 -4.25 88.44 -24.58
CA ASP A 248 -5.32 87.46 -24.77
C ASP A 248 -4.80 86.15 -25.38
N ILE A 249 -3.85 86.21 -26.32
CA ILE A 249 -3.15 85.01 -26.85
C ILE A 249 -2.40 84.28 -25.70
N TYR A 250 -1.72 85.01 -24.81
CA TYR A 250 -1.02 84.41 -23.68
C TYR A 250 -1.95 83.76 -22.64
N LYS A 251 -3.15 84.33 -22.41
CA LYS A 251 -4.16 83.72 -21.54
C LYS A 251 -4.72 82.43 -22.14
N GLU A 252 -4.99 82.43 -23.44
CA GLU A 252 -5.47 81.24 -24.17
C GLU A 252 -4.44 80.09 -24.11
N ILE A 253 -3.17 80.39 -24.38
CA ILE A 253 -2.07 79.40 -24.27
C ILE A 253 -1.96 78.85 -22.83
N GLN A 254 -2.18 79.68 -21.80
CA GLN A 254 -2.21 79.22 -20.41
C GLN A 254 -3.34 78.24 -20.13
N SER A 255 -4.54 78.60 -20.58
CA SER A 255 -5.76 77.82 -20.36
C SER A 255 -5.60 76.44 -21.00
N GLN A 256 -5.09 76.41 -22.24
CA GLN A 256 -4.78 75.16 -22.94
C GLN A 256 -3.70 74.32 -22.22
N THR A 257 -2.66 74.95 -21.68
CA THR A 257 -1.60 74.25 -20.93
C THR A 257 -2.13 73.64 -19.62
N ILE A 258 -2.94 74.37 -18.87
CA ILE A 258 -3.59 73.89 -17.64
C ILE A 258 -4.53 72.72 -17.96
N GLN A 259 -5.34 72.87 -19.00
CA GLN A 259 -6.26 71.83 -19.45
C GLN A 259 -5.52 70.55 -19.86
N MET A 260 -4.39 70.67 -20.57
CA MET A 260 -3.54 69.55 -20.95
C MET A 260 -2.94 68.84 -19.72
N LEU A 261 -2.44 69.58 -18.73
CA LEU A 261 -1.90 69.03 -17.49
C LEU A 261 -2.98 68.31 -16.67
N GLU A 262 -4.19 68.86 -16.59
CA GLU A 262 -5.33 68.22 -15.93
C GLU A 262 -5.74 66.92 -16.61
N GLN A 263 -5.77 66.91 -17.95
CA GLN A 263 -6.00 65.69 -18.72
C GLN A 263 -4.93 64.64 -18.46
N GLN A 264 -3.66 65.04 -18.39
CA GLN A 264 -2.55 64.13 -18.11
C GLN A 264 -2.62 63.54 -16.68
N LYS A 265 -2.90 64.38 -15.68
CA LYS A 265 -3.12 63.94 -14.28
C LYS A 265 -4.28 62.96 -14.18
N LYS A 266 -5.40 63.24 -14.87
CA LYS A 266 -6.56 62.35 -14.93
C LYS A 266 -6.22 61.01 -15.57
N LYS A 267 -5.45 61.01 -16.67
CA LYS A 267 -4.98 59.79 -17.34
C LYS A 267 -4.10 58.93 -16.43
N HIS A 268 -3.15 59.54 -15.70
CA HIS A 268 -2.32 58.83 -14.73
C HIS A 268 -3.12 58.28 -13.55
N SER A 269 -4.03 59.08 -12.99
CA SER A 269 -4.92 58.64 -11.90
C SER A 269 -5.75 57.42 -12.30
N GLN A 270 -6.34 57.45 -13.50
CA GLN A 270 -7.12 56.33 -14.02
C GLN A 270 -6.24 55.09 -14.27
N LYS A 271 -5.02 55.26 -14.81
CA LYS A 271 -4.07 54.16 -15.02
C LYS A 271 -3.70 53.47 -13.70
N TRP A 272 -3.42 54.25 -12.65
CA TRP A 272 -3.12 53.72 -11.31
C TRP A 272 -4.33 53.01 -10.69
N LYS A 273 -5.53 53.57 -10.85
CA LYS A 273 -6.77 52.95 -10.38
C LYS A 273 -7.00 51.59 -11.03
N SER A 274 -6.89 51.49 -12.35
CA SER A 274 -7.03 50.22 -13.08
C SER A 274 -5.95 49.20 -12.69
N ARG A 275 -4.70 49.64 -12.51
CA ARG A 275 -3.61 48.75 -12.05
C ARG A 275 -3.85 48.22 -10.64
N LEU A 276 -4.22 49.10 -9.69
CA LEU A 276 -4.50 48.68 -8.32
C LEU A 276 -5.68 47.69 -8.26
N GLN A 277 -6.71 47.93 -9.07
CA GLN A 277 -7.82 47.00 -9.19
C GLN A 277 -7.39 45.64 -9.77
N GLY A 278 -6.50 45.65 -10.78
CA GLY A 278 -5.90 44.43 -11.33
C GLY A 278 -5.07 43.65 -10.30
N VAL A 279 -4.22 44.32 -9.53
CA VAL A 279 -3.44 43.71 -8.44
C VAL A 279 -4.37 43.10 -7.38
N LYS A 280 -5.43 43.83 -6.98
CA LYS A 280 -6.41 43.33 -6.01
C LYS A 280 -7.17 42.11 -6.54
N ALA A 281 -7.56 42.11 -7.81
CA ALA A 281 -8.23 40.97 -8.43
C ALA A 281 -7.31 39.75 -8.52
N HIS A 282 -6.04 39.93 -8.92
CA HIS A 282 -5.04 38.87 -8.95
C HIS A 282 -4.79 38.28 -7.56
N HIS A 283 -4.59 39.13 -6.55
CA HIS A 283 -4.40 38.68 -5.17
C HIS A 283 -5.60 37.87 -4.66
N LYS A 284 -6.83 38.32 -4.95
CA LYS A 284 -8.04 37.57 -4.62
C LYS A 284 -8.06 36.20 -5.30
N SER A 285 -7.82 36.16 -6.61
CA SER A 285 -7.77 34.91 -7.37
C SER A 285 -6.71 33.93 -6.85
N GLU A 286 -5.53 34.42 -6.50
CA GLU A 286 -4.47 33.58 -5.91
C GLU A 286 -4.84 33.11 -4.50
N THR A 287 -5.48 33.96 -3.69
CA THR A 287 -5.98 33.56 -2.37
C THR A 287 -7.01 32.45 -2.49
N ASP A 288 -7.98 32.60 -3.40
CA ASP A 288 -9.02 31.59 -3.65
C ASP A 288 -8.38 30.27 -4.16
N ARG A 289 -7.38 30.36 -5.06
CA ARG A 289 -6.62 29.20 -5.55
C ARG A 289 -5.88 28.46 -4.44
N LEU A 290 -5.17 29.20 -3.57
CA LEU A 290 -4.43 28.60 -2.45
C LEU A 290 -5.37 28.00 -1.40
N MET A 291 -6.54 28.62 -1.17
CA MET A 291 -7.57 28.07 -0.28
C MET A 291 -8.13 26.74 -0.81
N ASP A 292 -8.36 26.62 -2.12
CA ASP A 292 -8.76 25.35 -2.75
C ASP A 292 -7.66 24.29 -2.63
N GLU A 293 -6.40 24.66 -2.87
CA GLU A 293 -5.24 23.76 -2.71
C GLU A 293 -5.10 23.28 -1.25
N LEU A 294 -5.25 24.17 -0.27
CA LEU A 294 -5.23 23.84 1.15
C LEU A 294 -6.38 22.89 1.53
N SER A 295 -7.58 23.13 1.00
CA SER A 295 -8.74 22.26 1.23
C SER A 295 -8.49 20.84 0.69
N LYS A 296 -7.92 20.72 -0.52
CA LYS A 296 -7.49 19.43 -1.09
C LYS A 296 -6.42 18.76 -0.23
N MET A 297 -5.43 19.52 0.24
CA MET A 297 -4.36 18.97 1.06
C MET A 297 -4.86 18.45 2.41
N GLN A 298 -5.81 19.15 3.03
CA GLN A 298 -6.49 18.70 4.25
C GLN A 298 -7.31 17.43 4.01
N MET A 299 -7.98 17.30 2.85
CA MET A 299 -8.66 16.05 2.50
C MET A 299 -7.68 14.88 2.43
N TYR A 300 -6.58 15.02 1.69
CA TYR A 300 -5.54 13.97 1.61
C TYR A 300 -4.95 13.63 2.98
N GLN A 301 -4.74 14.63 3.84
CA GLN A 301 -4.26 14.41 5.20
C GLN A 301 -5.28 13.62 6.04
N SER A 302 -6.57 13.94 5.92
CA SER A 302 -7.64 13.22 6.61
C SER A 302 -7.75 11.75 6.15
N GLU A 303 -7.61 11.50 4.85
CA GLU A 303 -7.59 10.14 4.28
C GLU A 303 -6.37 9.36 4.74
N ASN A 304 -5.19 10.00 4.76
CA ASN A 304 -3.98 9.40 5.31
C ASN A 304 -4.14 9.04 6.79
N HIS A 305 -4.72 9.92 7.61
CA HIS A 305 -5.00 9.60 9.02
C HIS A 305 -5.97 8.42 9.17
N LYS A 306 -7.03 8.36 8.36
CA LYS A 306 -7.95 7.19 8.33
C LYS A 306 -7.19 5.91 7.96
N MET A 307 -6.35 5.95 6.94
CA MET A 307 -5.53 4.82 6.52
C MET A 307 -4.55 4.38 7.62
N SER A 308 -3.88 5.31 8.29
CA SER A 308 -3.01 5.01 9.43
C SER A 308 -3.77 4.34 10.58
N ARG A 309 -5.01 4.76 10.85
CA ARG A 309 -5.86 4.12 11.87
C ARG A 309 -6.24 2.70 11.49
N ILE A 310 -6.57 2.47 10.21
CA ILE A 310 -6.86 1.11 9.68
C ILE A 310 -5.62 0.22 9.80
N LEU A 311 -4.44 0.72 9.42
CA LEU A 311 -3.19 -0.02 9.52
C LEU A 311 -2.86 -0.37 10.98
N ARG A 312 -3.05 0.55 11.92
CA ARG A 312 -2.87 0.29 13.36
C ARG A 312 -3.80 -0.82 13.86
N LYS A 313 -5.09 -0.78 13.48
CA LYS A 313 -6.05 -1.85 13.80
C LYS A 313 -5.62 -3.20 13.22
N LYS A 314 -5.21 -3.24 11.95
CA LYS A 314 -4.72 -4.48 11.32
C LYS A 314 -3.49 -5.04 12.03
N LYS A 315 -2.57 -4.18 12.47
CA LYS A 315 -1.38 -4.58 13.25
C LYS A 315 -1.77 -5.26 14.57
N LEU A 316 -2.75 -4.70 15.29
CA LEU A 316 -3.25 -5.30 16.53
C LEU A 316 -3.91 -6.67 16.29
N ILE A 317 -4.69 -6.81 15.21
CA ILE A 317 -5.30 -8.10 14.84
C ILE A 317 -4.22 -9.15 14.58
N ILE A 318 -3.21 -8.82 13.78
CA ILE A 318 -2.10 -9.73 13.48
C ILE A 318 -1.36 -10.12 14.77
N GLN A 319 -1.12 -9.16 15.67
CA GLN A 319 -0.49 -9.44 16.96
C GLN A 319 -1.34 -10.39 17.82
N ALA A 320 -2.65 -10.17 17.91
CA ALA A 320 -3.56 -11.05 18.64
C ALA A 320 -3.58 -12.48 18.04
N GLN A 321 -3.60 -12.59 16.71
CA GLN A 321 -3.54 -13.87 16.01
C GLN A 321 -2.23 -14.61 16.31
N ARG A 322 -1.09 -13.91 16.34
CA ARG A 322 0.22 -14.49 16.69
C ARG A 322 0.24 -15.03 18.12
N GLU A 323 -0.33 -14.29 19.07
CA GLU A 323 -0.43 -14.76 20.46
C GLU A 323 -1.38 -15.96 20.60
N GLN A 324 -2.48 -16.00 19.83
CA GLN A 324 -3.34 -17.18 19.76
C GLN A 324 -2.61 -18.40 19.19
N ILE A 325 -1.81 -18.23 18.13
CA ILE A 325 -1.00 -19.32 17.58
C ILE A 325 -0.02 -19.83 18.63
N LYS A 326 0.69 -18.93 19.32
CA LYS A 326 1.60 -19.30 20.42
C LYS A 326 0.89 -20.07 21.55
N SER A 327 -0.33 -19.68 21.93
CA SER A 327 -1.05 -20.38 23.00
C SER A 327 -1.47 -21.79 22.58
N ILE A 328 -1.86 -22.00 21.32
CA ILE A 328 -2.16 -23.32 20.76
C ILE A 328 -0.92 -24.22 20.75
N TYR A 329 0.26 -23.68 20.44
CA TYR A 329 1.52 -24.44 20.48
C TYR A 329 1.97 -24.81 21.90
N LEU A 330 1.66 -23.98 22.90
CA LEU A 330 2.05 -24.22 24.30
C LEU A 330 1.09 -25.17 25.03
N ASN A 331 -0.18 -25.24 24.61
CA ASN A 331 -1.19 -26.16 25.14
C ASN A 331 -1.93 -26.86 23.99
N PRO A 332 -1.35 -27.93 23.40
CA PRO A 332 -2.07 -28.73 22.42
C PRO A 332 -3.29 -29.40 23.08
N PRO A 333 -4.47 -29.44 22.43
CA PRO A 333 -5.64 -30.12 22.97
C PRO A 333 -5.35 -31.62 23.05
N ILE A 334 -5.22 -32.13 24.27
CA ILE A 334 -5.03 -33.56 24.56
C ILE A 334 -6.32 -34.29 24.16
N LYS A 335 -6.21 -35.25 23.24
CA LYS A 335 -7.22 -36.27 22.99
C LYS A 335 -7.01 -37.39 24.02
N GLU A 336 -7.68 -37.28 25.16
CA GLU A 336 -7.90 -38.39 26.11
C GLU A 336 -9.19 -39.12 25.72
N GLU A 337 -9.23 -39.87 24.61
CA GLU A 337 -10.41 -40.70 24.29
C GLU A 337 -10.10 -42.08 23.64
N GLU A 338 -8.84 -42.52 23.53
CA GLU A 338 -8.52 -43.79 22.83
C GLU A 338 -8.08 -44.97 23.72
N GLU A 339 -8.12 -44.87 25.05
CA GLU A 339 -7.60 -45.96 25.93
C GLU A 339 -8.67 -46.76 26.71
N GLN A 340 -9.96 -46.71 26.32
CA GLN A 340 -11.01 -47.53 26.96
C GLN A 340 -11.95 -48.18 25.95
N LYS A 341 -11.44 -49.07 25.07
CA LYS A 341 -12.30 -49.86 24.17
C LYS A 341 -11.94 -51.34 24.02
N GLU A 342 -11.06 -51.87 24.85
CA GLU A 342 -10.62 -53.28 24.79
C GLU A 342 -10.78 -54.01 26.13
N GLU A 343 -11.94 -53.92 26.80
CA GLU A 343 -12.20 -54.81 27.96
C GLU A 343 -13.68 -55.01 28.33
N ALA A 344 -14.60 -55.02 27.36
CA ALA A 344 -16.02 -55.30 27.64
C ALA A 344 -16.68 -56.02 26.45
N ALA A 345 -16.18 -57.20 26.10
CA ALA A 345 -16.79 -58.09 25.15
C ALA A 345 -16.78 -59.53 25.68
N GLU A 346 -17.46 -59.77 26.81
CA GLU A 346 -17.94 -61.09 27.18
C GLU A 346 -19.06 -60.95 28.22
N GLU A 347 -20.20 -61.58 27.93
CA GLU A 347 -21.38 -61.78 28.80
C GLU A 347 -22.21 -60.49 29.04
N GLU A 348 -23.53 -60.39 28.87
CA GLU A 348 -24.63 -61.34 29.04
C GLU A 348 -25.93 -60.73 28.44
N GLU A 349 -27.01 -61.52 28.44
CA GLU A 349 -28.21 -61.49 27.58
C GLU A 349 -29.18 -60.28 27.66
N VAL A 350 -29.96 -60.14 26.58
CA VAL A 350 -31.18 -59.32 26.47
C VAL A 350 -32.39 -60.11 27.02
N PRO A 351 -33.37 -59.49 27.70
CA PRO A 351 -34.65 -59.32 26.99
C PRO A 351 -35.39 -57.99 27.21
N VAL A 352 -35.96 -57.56 26.08
CA VAL A 352 -36.98 -56.54 25.76
C VAL A 352 -38.16 -56.44 26.73
N ILE A 353 -38.55 -55.20 27.15
CA ILE A 353 -39.96 -54.74 27.30
C ILE A 353 -40.10 -53.23 26.96
N LYS A 354 -41.21 -52.89 26.29
CA LYS A 354 -41.66 -51.59 25.73
C LYS A 354 -42.09 -50.52 26.75
N SER A 355 -41.94 -49.24 26.35
CA SER A 355 -42.94 -48.13 26.34
C SER A 355 -42.45 -46.76 26.85
N SER A 356 -42.79 -45.70 26.09
CA SER A 356 -42.62 -44.25 26.36
C SER A 356 -43.78 -43.71 27.25
N PRO A 357 -43.92 -42.39 27.58
CA PRO A 357 -43.02 -41.21 27.53
C PRO A 357 -43.00 -40.40 28.87
N ALA A 358 -42.30 -39.25 28.85
CA ALA A 358 -42.00 -38.28 29.92
C ALA A 358 -43.10 -37.93 30.96
N PRO A 359 -42.66 -37.43 32.14
CA PRO A 359 -43.17 -36.16 32.64
C PRO A 359 -42.08 -35.23 33.24
N GLU A 360 -42.12 -33.95 32.86
CA GLU A 360 -41.68 -32.79 33.67
C GLU A 360 -42.76 -32.46 34.74
N PRO A 361 -42.64 -31.45 35.63
CA PRO A 361 -41.47 -30.69 36.16
C PRO A 361 -41.51 -30.50 37.70
N GLN A 362 -40.42 -30.13 38.39
CA GLN A 362 -40.51 -29.25 39.59
C GLN A 362 -39.30 -28.30 39.74
N GLN A 363 -39.64 -27.02 39.79
CA GLN A 363 -38.79 -25.84 39.90
C GLN A 363 -38.19 -25.67 41.31
N LYS A 364 -36.97 -25.12 41.39
CA LYS A 364 -36.63 -24.04 42.34
C LYS A 364 -35.56 -23.11 41.72
N ARG A 365 -35.91 -21.81 41.75
CA ARG A 365 -35.26 -20.62 41.17
C ARG A 365 -33.81 -20.41 41.64
N VAL A 366 -32.98 -19.74 40.83
CA VAL A 366 -32.43 -18.38 41.09
C VAL A 366 -31.93 -17.72 39.78
N SER A 367 -32.29 -16.44 39.64
CA SER A 367 -31.88 -15.32 38.75
C SER A 367 -30.80 -15.48 37.67
N THR A 368 -31.06 -14.94 36.47
CA THR A 368 -30.32 -13.80 35.85
C THR A 368 -31.10 -13.27 34.61
N MET A 369 -30.82 -12.02 34.24
CA MET A 369 -31.61 -11.04 33.47
C MET A 369 -31.93 -11.35 31.98
N ARG A 370 -32.90 -10.59 31.47
CA ARG A 370 -33.51 -10.53 30.12
C ARG A 370 -32.56 -10.54 28.91
N PRO A 371 -32.99 -11.12 27.76
CA PRO A 371 -32.40 -10.88 26.44
C PRO A 371 -33.08 -9.70 25.72
N VAL A 372 -32.32 -8.93 24.94
CA VAL A 372 -32.86 -7.94 23.98
C VAL A 372 -32.27 -8.18 22.59
N SER A 373 -33.16 -8.62 21.71
CA SER A 373 -33.31 -8.43 20.25
C SER A 373 -32.10 -8.27 19.33
N VAL A 374 -32.05 -9.20 18.35
CA VAL A 374 -31.42 -9.06 17.03
C VAL A 374 -32.25 -8.08 16.17
N PRO A 375 -31.65 -7.09 15.50
CA PRO A 375 -32.31 -6.39 14.39
C PRO A 375 -31.93 -7.03 13.05
N ILE A 376 -32.98 -7.38 12.31
CA ILE A 376 -33.02 -7.75 10.90
C ILE A 376 -32.56 -6.55 10.05
N LEU A 377 -31.77 -6.81 9.00
CA LEU A 377 -31.34 -5.80 8.03
C LEU A 377 -32.44 -5.54 7.00
N ASP A 378 -32.73 -4.26 6.72
CA ASP A 378 -33.61 -3.85 5.63
C ASP A 378 -32.89 -3.88 4.26
N PRO A 379 -33.62 -4.10 3.14
CA PRO A 379 -33.07 -4.08 1.78
C PRO A 379 -32.60 -2.68 1.35
N ILE A 380 -31.47 -2.62 0.64
CA ILE A 380 -30.87 -1.39 0.12
C ILE A 380 -31.79 -0.77 -0.94
N GLN A 381 -32.18 0.49 -0.72
CA GLN A 381 -32.88 1.32 -1.70
C GLN A 381 -31.86 1.90 -2.69
N GLU A 382 -31.99 1.50 -3.95
CA GLU A 382 -31.32 2.14 -5.09
C GLU A 382 -31.83 3.59 -5.23
N LEU A 383 -30.90 4.54 -5.27
CA LEU A 383 -31.17 5.88 -5.79
C LEU A 383 -30.36 6.06 -7.07
N SER A 384 -31.11 6.14 -8.16
CA SER A 384 -30.73 6.74 -9.43
C SER A 384 -30.34 8.21 -9.25
N GLU A 385 -29.42 8.70 -10.10
CA GLU A 385 -29.65 9.87 -10.96
C GLU A 385 -28.40 10.15 -11.83
N ASP A 386 -28.59 9.82 -13.10
CA ASP A 386 -28.37 10.66 -14.29
C ASP A 386 -27.02 11.28 -14.66
N SER A 387 -26.75 11.05 -15.95
CA SER A 387 -25.62 11.52 -16.74
C SER A 387 -25.74 13.02 -17.07
N SER A 388 -24.62 13.72 -17.07
CA SER A 388 -24.41 14.87 -17.96
C SER A 388 -23.04 14.79 -18.64
N THR A 389 -23.08 14.48 -19.93
CA THR A 389 -21.99 14.49 -20.91
C THR A 389 -21.50 15.92 -21.21
N ILE A 390 -20.18 16.16 -21.19
CA ILE A 390 -19.55 17.22 -22.02
C ILE A 390 -18.19 16.71 -22.55
N SER A 391 -17.95 17.06 -23.80
CA SER A 391 -17.00 16.53 -24.79
C SER A 391 -15.56 17.08 -24.71
N GLU A 392 -14.62 16.19 -25.08
CA GLU A 392 -13.29 16.34 -25.72
C GLU A 392 -12.33 17.52 -25.39
N LYS A 393 -11.11 17.17 -24.93
CA LYS A 393 -9.86 17.29 -25.73
C LYS A 393 -8.68 16.54 -25.10
N SER A 394 -7.99 15.72 -25.89
CA SER A 394 -6.73 15.03 -25.55
C SER A 394 -5.58 16.01 -25.22
N PRO A 395 -4.54 15.63 -24.43
CA PRO A 395 -3.41 14.93 -25.05
C PRO A 395 -2.64 13.89 -24.19
N ALA A 396 -1.93 13.02 -24.92
CA ALA A 396 -0.64 12.39 -24.61
C ALA A 396 -0.53 11.25 -23.57
N LYS A 397 -0.30 10.05 -24.13
CA LYS A 397 0.42 8.89 -23.57
C LYS A 397 1.50 9.30 -22.55
N THR A 398 1.36 8.86 -21.30
CA THR A 398 2.51 8.73 -20.39
C THR A 398 2.50 7.34 -19.78
N ILE A 399 3.52 6.56 -20.13
CA ILE A 399 3.80 5.21 -19.62
C ILE A 399 4.15 5.34 -18.12
N PRO A 400 3.54 4.56 -17.20
CA PRO A 400 3.95 4.58 -15.80
C PRO A 400 5.34 3.96 -15.63
N LYS A 401 6.21 4.69 -14.94
CA LYS A 401 7.62 4.36 -14.65
C LYS A 401 7.78 3.01 -13.92
N PRO A 402 8.89 2.28 -14.19
CA PRO A 402 9.20 0.96 -13.62
C PRO A 402 9.51 0.94 -12.10
N GLU A 403 9.59 2.10 -11.45
CA GLU A 403 9.94 2.23 -10.03
C GLU A 403 8.84 1.74 -9.09
N LEU A 404 7.56 1.93 -9.45
CA LEU A 404 6.41 1.47 -8.64
C LEU A 404 6.24 -0.06 -8.61
N ARG A 405 6.76 -0.78 -9.61
CA ARG A 405 6.67 -2.26 -9.64
C ARG A 405 7.68 -2.91 -8.70
N LYS A 406 8.84 -2.28 -8.48
CA LYS A 406 9.88 -2.79 -7.56
C LYS A 406 9.45 -2.63 -6.11
N GLU A 407 8.75 -1.55 -5.78
CA GLU A 407 8.33 -1.24 -4.42
C GLU A 407 7.20 -2.15 -3.92
N VAL A 408 6.24 -2.48 -4.79
CA VAL A 408 5.17 -3.45 -4.49
C VAL A 408 5.73 -4.88 -4.36
N ALA A 409 6.69 -5.27 -5.22
CA ALA A 409 7.34 -6.57 -5.13
C ALA A 409 8.18 -6.72 -3.85
N LEU A 410 8.93 -5.69 -3.45
CA LEU A 410 9.71 -5.67 -2.20
C LEU A 410 8.84 -5.67 -0.94
N THR A 411 7.60 -5.21 -1.05
CA THR A 411 6.66 -5.19 0.08
C THR A 411 5.97 -6.55 0.26
N LEU A 412 5.69 -7.26 -0.83
CA LEU A 412 5.16 -8.64 -0.78
C LEU A 412 6.22 -9.66 -0.34
N VAL A 413 7.47 -9.51 -0.78
CA VAL A 413 8.58 -10.38 -0.33
C VAL A 413 8.85 -10.21 1.17
N ARG A 414 8.83 -8.97 1.69
CA ARG A 414 8.95 -8.71 3.14
C ARG A 414 7.80 -9.31 3.96
N LEU A 415 6.58 -9.35 3.42
CA LEU A 415 5.44 -9.92 4.13
C LEU A 415 5.53 -11.46 4.21
N VAL A 416 6.03 -12.11 3.16
CA VAL A 416 6.22 -13.57 3.10
C VAL A 416 7.40 -14.00 3.96
N GLU A 417 8.49 -13.22 4.01
CA GLU A 417 9.65 -13.51 4.85
C GLU A 417 9.37 -13.30 6.34
N SER A 418 8.49 -12.34 6.70
CA SER A 418 8.08 -12.09 8.08
C SER A 418 7.10 -13.14 8.63
N GLN A 419 6.44 -13.91 7.76
CA GLN A 419 5.62 -15.07 8.17
C GLN A 419 6.46 -16.35 8.37
N ARG A 420 7.69 -16.42 7.82
CA ARG A 420 8.56 -17.60 7.93
C ARG A 420 9.38 -17.64 9.22
N THR A 421 9.52 -16.51 9.91
CA THR A 421 10.34 -16.36 11.13
C THR A 421 9.62 -16.69 12.43
N GLU A 422 8.31 -16.95 12.41
CA GLU A 422 7.51 -17.08 13.63
C GLU A 422 7.18 -18.53 14.03
N THR A 423 7.55 -19.53 13.22
CA THR A 423 7.25 -20.95 13.48
C THR A 423 8.44 -21.76 14.01
N SER A 424 9.44 -21.14 14.63
CA SER A 424 10.60 -21.88 15.17
C SER A 424 11.24 -21.21 16.38
N GLY A 425 10.75 -21.51 17.58
CA GLY A 425 11.46 -21.22 18.82
C GLY A 425 10.65 -21.57 20.07
N SER A 426 11.02 -22.67 20.74
CA SER A 426 10.53 -23.03 22.07
C SER A 426 11.72 -23.26 23.02
N LEU A 427 11.56 -22.68 24.22
CA LEU A 427 12.11 -22.96 25.56
C LEU A 427 13.62 -23.14 25.80
N THR A 428 14.19 -22.19 26.56
CA THR A 428 14.98 -22.23 27.82
C THR A 428 15.72 -20.88 27.90
N GLU A 429 15.84 -20.07 28.95
CA GLU A 429 15.95 -20.25 30.40
C GLU A 429 15.76 -18.86 31.09
N LYS A 430 15.61 -18.82 32.43
CA LYS A 430 15.20 -17.64 33.23
C LYS A 430 16.38 -16.72 33.68
N LYS A 431 16.08 -15.39 33.66
CA LYS A 431 16.52 -14.26 34.55
C LYS A 431 17.90 -13.57 34.33
N PRO A 432 18.10 -12.30 34.80
CA PRO A 432 17.14 -11.23 35.15
C PRO A 432 17.45 -9.81 34.61
N LEU A 433 16.39 -8.99 34.55
CA LEU A 433 16.27 -7.52 34.76
C LEU A 433 17.42 -6.58 34.43
N LEU A 434 17.16 -5.59 33.56
CA LEU A 434 17.60 -4.20 33.76
C LEU A 434 16.69 -3.18 33.02
N SER A 435 16.09 -2.32 33.85
CA SER A 435 15.51 -0.98 33.62
C SER A 435 14.48 -0.77 32.51
N PHE A 436 13.23 -0.66 32.97
CA PHE A 436 12.20 0.25 32.48
C PHE A 436 12.79 1.64 32.15
N ILE A 437 12.52 2.14 30.94
CA ILE A 437 12.32 3.58 30.72
C ILE A 437 10.87 3.70 30.24
N GLU A 438 10.06 4.20 31.15
CA GLU A 438 8.70 4.66 30.96
C GLU A 438 8.81 6.01 30.24
N GLU A 439 8.47 6.07 28.96
CA GLU A 439 8.31 7.32 28.23
C GLU A 439 6.81 7.52 28.00
N SER A 440 6.21 8.27 28.90
CA SER A 440 4.81 8.64 28.91
C SER A 440 4.50 9.62 27.78
N ASP A 441 3.57 9.26 26.89
CA ASP A 441 2.90 10.19 25.97
C ASP A 441 1.96 11.11 26.78
N PRO A 442 1.94 12.44 26.57
CA PRO A 442 0.91 13.28 27.13
C PRO A 442 -0.35 13.20 26.26
N GLU A 443 -1.46 12.77 26.87
CA GLU A 443 -2.82 12.99 26.37
C GLU A 443 -3.05 14.49 26.16
N MET A 444 -3.31 14.89 24.91
CA MET A 444 -3.87 16.21 24.61
C MET A 444 -5.39 16.09 24.71
N GLU A 445 -5.89 16.51 25.87
CA GLU A 445 -7.29 16.70 26.19
C GLU A 445 -7.90 17.79 25.30
N GLU A 446 -9.01 17.44 24.66
CA GLU A 446 -9.82 18.29 23.81
C GLU A 446 -10.60 19.28 24.69
N VAL A 447 -10.09 20.52 24.84
CA VAL A 447 -10.82 21.61 25.51
C VAL A 447 -11.54 22.47 24.47
N GLU A 448 -12.80 22.14 24.28
CA GLU A 448 -13.82 22.99 23.66
C GLU A 448 -14.09 24.21 24.55
N LYS A 449 -13.66 25.42 24.14
CA LYS A 449 -14.19 26.69 24.67
C LYS A 449 -14.35 27.76 23.59
N GLN A 450 -15.61 27.90 23.18
CA GLN A 450 -16.39 29.14 23.02
C GLN A 450 -15.68 30.41 22.51
N GLY A 451 -16.17 30.89 21.38
CA GLY A 451 -15.73 32.11 20.73
C GLY A 451 -15.83 33.37 21.59
N LYS A 452 -14.93 34.31 21.30
CA LYS A 452 -15.04 35.76 21.47
C LYS A 452 -14.06 36.43 20.50
N GLY A 453 -14.50 37.54 19.92
CA GLY A 453 -13.96 38.13 18.70
C GLY A 453 -12.52 38.62 18.76
N TRP A 454 -11.93 38.72 17.58
CA TRP A 454 -10.67 39.38 17.31
C TRP A 454 -10.87 40.90 17.34
N PRO A 455 -10.10 41.68 18.11
CA PRO A 455 -10.02 43.11 17.89
C PRO A 455 -8.92 43.43 16.87
N LEU A 456 -9.30 44.25 15.88
CA LEU A 456 -8.39 45.12 15.13
C LEU A 456 -7.44 45.83 16.11
N VAL A 457 -6.13 45.81 15.83
CA VAL A 457 -5.21 46.86 16.30
C VAL A 457 -4.41 47.38 15.11
N TYR A 458 -4.69 48.65 14.81
CA TYR A 458 -4.03 49.52 13.85
C TYR A 458 -2.62 49.91 14.36
N LEU A 459 -1.68 49.93 13.42
CA LEU A 459 -0.57 50.89 13.22
C LEU A 459 -0.02 51.66 14.45
N ASN A 460 1.28 51.50 14.72
CA ASN A 460 2.23 52.63 14.75
C ASN A 460 3.68 52.15 14.82
N SER A 461 4.46 52.51 13.80
CA SER A 461 5.91 52.39 13.73
C SER A 461 6.50 53.80 13.79
N PRO A 462 7.50 54.09 14.63
CA PRO A 462 8.34 55.27 14.48
C PRO A 462 9.76 54.83 14.08
N LEU A 463 10.10 55.03 12.80
CA LEU A 463 11.49 55.09 12.36
C LEU A 463 11.67 56.37 11.55
N SER A 464 12.08 57.43 12.24
CA SER A 464 12.83 58.53 11.65
C SER A 464 13.70 59.15 12.71
N SER A 465 14.95 59.45 12.32
CA SER A 465 15.99 60.23 13.00
C SER A 465 17.13 59.41 13.60
N LEU A 466 18.16 59.18 12.79
CA LEU A 466 19.56 59.35 13.20
C LEU A 466 20.40 59.63 11.96
N LEU A 467 20.58 60.92 11.70
CA LEU A 467 21.55 61.50 10.77
C LEU A 467 22.36 62.49 11.64
N LEU A 468 23.52 62.04 12.11
CA LEU A 468 24.60 62.86 12.68
C LEU A 468 25.87 62.00 12.75
N LEU A 469 26.53 61.89 11.58
CA LEU A 469 27.97 61.80 11.28
C LEU A 469 28.20 61.06 9.96
#